data_AF-A0A4R4DBN0-F1
#
_entry.id   AF-A0A4R4DBN0-F1
#
_cell.length_a   1.000
_cell.length_b   1.000
_cell.length_c   1.000
_cell.angle_alpha   90.00
_cell.angle_beta   90.00
_cell.angle_gamma   90.00
#
_symmetry.space_group_name_H-M   'P 1'
#
loop_
_entity.id
_entity.type
_entity.pdbx_description
1 polymer ?
#
loop_
_entity_poly.entity_id
_entity_poly.type
_entity_poly.pdbx_seq_one_letter_code
_entity_poly.pdbx_strand_id
1 'polypeptide(L)'
;MAAEGLEGAAKALGHTIRVETQGSVGAQNALTPEEVAAADLVLIAADTQVDLSRFGGKRVFLSGTKPAINDGRALVARALAEAKPQGEAQGDAQATASPATGRKQLTGPYKHLMTGVSFMLPFTVAGGLLIALAFALGGIYAYDDAHRDTLAGALFQIGGKAALALMVPALAGYIAYSIADRPGIAPGMIGGMIASQLQAGFLGGIVAGFVAGYSVAWLNRVLKLPRTLEGLKPVLILPVLGALITGLALIYVAGGPVAAALAWLTEFLRGLQGSAAILLGLVIGGMMAFDMGGPVNKAAYAFSTGLLASQVYSPMVAAMVAGMTPPLGLALAAGTVVTAVALRLLKRPALA
;
A
#
# COMPACT_ATOMS: atom_id res chain seq x y z
N MET A 1 18.26 -22.77 -2.74
CA MET A 1 17.70 -24.13 -2.83
C MET A 1 16.81 -24.33 -4.06
N ALA A 2 15.53 -23.92 -4.07
CA ALA A 2 14.67 -24.15 -5.24
C ALA A 2 15.20 -23.48 -6.53
N ALA A 3 15.71 -22.24 -6.42
CA ALA A 3 16.34 -21.56 -7.55
C ALA A 3 17.58 -22.28 -8.09
N GLU A 4 18.51 -22.69 -7.22
CA GLU A 4 19.70 -23.45 -7.62
C GLU A 4 19.32 -24.77 -8.30
N GLY A 5 18.28 -25.46 -7.81
CA GLY A 5 17.77 -26.68 -8.42
C GLY A 5 17.20 -26.46 -9.83
N LEU A 6 16.48 -25.36 -10.04
CA LEU A 6 15.96 -24.98 -11.36
C LEU A 6 17.07 -24.50 -12.30
N GLU A 7 18.02 -23.70 -11.82
CA GLU A 7 19.18 -23.25 -12.60
C GLU A 7 20.05 -24.42 -13.06
N GLY A 8 20.33 -25.36 -12.16
CA GLY A 8 21.05 -26.59 -12.49
C GLY A 8 20.29 -27.47 -13.49
N ALA A 9 18.97 -27.59 -13.34
CA ALA A 9 18.12 -28.36 -14.25
C ALA A 9 18.05 -27.74 -15.65
N ALA A 10 17.82 -26.43 -15.75
CA ALA A 10 17.77 -25.71 -17.02
C ALA A 10 19.10 -25.80 -17.77
N LYS A 11 20.22 -25.59 -17.06
CA LYS A 11 21.57 -25.73 -17.65
C LYS A 11 21.82 -27.14 -18.18
N ALA A 12 21.38 -28.17 -17.45
CA ALA A 12 21.53 -29.56 -17.88
C ALA A 12 20.67 -29.91 -19.10
N LEU A 13 19.52 -29.26 -19.26
CA LEU A 13 18.59 -29.44 -20.38
C LEU A 13 18.85 -28.48 -21.55
N GLY A 14 19.86 -27.60 -21.44
CA GLY A 14 20.20 -26.63 -22.49
C GLY A 14 19.25 -25.44 -22.60
N HIS A 15 18.46 -25.15 -21.57
CA HIS A 15 17.54 -24.01 -21.54
C HIS A 15 18.18 -22.80 -20.84
N THR A 16 17.90 -21.61 -21.37
CA THR A 16 18.16 -20.34 -20.68
C THR A 16 17.09 -20.11 -19.61
N ILE A 17 17.52 -19.80 -18.38
CA ILE A 17 16.62 -19.52 -17.27
C ILE A 17 17.02 -18.24 -16.56
N ARG A 18 16.01 -17.51 -16.10
CA ARG A 18 16.14 -16.38 -15.19
C ARG A 18 15.25 -16.66 -13.99
N VAL A 19 15.84 -16.60 -12.78
CA VAL A 19 15.13 -16.94 -11.55
C VAL A 19 15.06 -15.74 -10.62
N GLU A 20 13.84 -15.39 -10.22
CA GLU A 20 13.55 -14.52 -9.09
C GLU A 20 13.27 -15.39 -7.87
N THR A 21 13.93 -15.11 -6.75
CA THR A 21 13.66 -15.81 -5.48
C THR A 21 12.87 -14.89 -4.57
N GLN A 22 11.73 -15.36 -4.07
CA GLN A 22 10.97 -14.67 -3.04
C GLN A 22 11.11 -15.43 -1.72
N GLY A 23 11.91 -14.89 -0.81
CA GLY A 23 12.22 -15.53 0.47
C GLY A 23 11.97 -14.62 1.67
N SER A 24 12.39 -15.09 2.85
CA SER A 24 12.34 -14.32 4.10
C SER A 24 13.17 -13.03 4.05
N VAL A 25 14.19 -12.99 3.19
CA VAL A 25 15.05 -11.83 2.88
C VAL A 25 14.50 -10.91 1.78
N GLY A 26 13.26 -11.16 1.34
CA GLY A 26 12.62 -10.41 0.25
C GLY A 26 12.79 -11.03 -1.13
N ALA A 27 12.29 -10.32 -2.15
CA ALA A 27 12.49 -10.68 -3.55
C ALA A 27 13.93 -10.35 -3.96
N GLN A 28 14.67 -11.35 -4.44
CA GLN A 28 15.99 -11.16 -5.04
C GLN A 28 15.94 -11.50 -6.52
N ASN A 29 16.78 -10.82 -7.30
CA ASN A 29 16.88 -11.00 -8.74
C ASN A 29 15.52 -10.83 -9.44
N ALA A 30 14.74 -9.82 -9.03
CA ALA A 30 13.40 -9.56 -9.54
C ALA A 30 13.38 -9.50 -11.08
N LEU A 31 12.45 -10.22 -11.70
CA LEU A 31 12.32 -10.30 -13.15
C LEU A 31 11.79 -8.97 -13.70
N THR A 32 12.40 -8.47 -14.76
CA THR A 32 11.91 -7.26 -15.44
C THR A 32 10.71 -7.57 -16.34
N PRO A 33 9.86 -6.58 -16.67
CA PRO A 33 8.76 -6.78 -17.61
C PRO A 33 9.23 -7.29 -18.99
N GLU A 34 10.41 -6.86 -19.45
CA GLU A 34 11.02 -7.30 -20.70
C GLU A 34 11.46 -8.76 -20.63
N GLU A 35 12.08 -9.18 -19.50
CA GLU A 35 12.44 -10.59 -19.27
C GLU A 35 11.20 -11.48 -19.24
N VAL A 36 10.12 -11.04 -18.59
CA VAL A 36 8.85 -11.77 -18.57
C VAL A 36 8.23 -11.83 -19.97
N ALA A 37 8.26 -10.72 -20.72
CA ALA A 37 7.73 -10.66 -22.09
C ALA A 37 8.53 -11.51 -23.08
N ALA A 38 9.84 -11.67 -22.88
CA ALA A 38 10.69 -12.52 -23.71
C ALA A 38 10.58 -14.01 -23.35
N ALA A 39 10.09 -14.36 -22.17
CA ALA A 39 10.01 -15.75 -21.72
C ALA A 39 8.96 -16.56 -22.51
N ASP A 40 9.35 -17.76 -22.95
CA ASP A 40 8.44 -18.72 -23.59
C ASP A 40 7.52 -19.42 -22.56
N LEU A 41 8.01 -19.56 -21.32
CA LEU A 41 7.34 -20.27 -20.24
C LEU A 41 7.71 -19.67 -18.89
N VAL A 42 6.74 -19.64 -17.97
CA VAL A 42 6.90 -19.22 -16.58
C VAL A 42 6.67 -20.43 -15.67
N LEU A 43 7.70 -20.82 -14.93
CA LEU A 43 7.63 -21.87 -13.92
C LEU A 43 7.61 -21.24 -12.52
N ILE A 44 6.53 -21.43 -11.79
CA ILE A 44 6.37 -20.96 -10.42
C ILE A 44 6.55 -22.16 -9.48
N ALA A 45 7.67 -22.18 -8.76
CA ALA A 45 7.94 -23.16 -7.70
C ALA A 45 7.79 -22.47 -6.34
N ALA A 46 6.59 -22.50 -5.75
CA ALA A 46 6.26 -21.80 -4.52
C ALA A 46 5.27 -22.58 -3.66
N ASP A 47 5.48 -22.55 -2.33
CA ASP A 47 4.54 -23.09 -1.34
C ASP A 47 3.68 -21.98 -0.69
N THR A 48 3.67 -20.79 -1.29
CA THR A 48 2.93 -19.60 -0.86
C THR A 48 2.15 -19.00 -2.03
N GLN A 49 1.17 -18.12 -1.75
CA GLN A 49 0.49 -17.38 -2.81
C GLN A 49 1.47 -16.50 -3.59
N VAL A 50 1.37 -16.56 -4.93
CA VAL A 50 2.18 -15.78 -5.88
C VAL A 50 1.22 -14.96 -6.74
N ASP A 51 1.54 -13.69 -6.95
CA ASP A 51 0.78 -12.82 -7.86
C ASP A 51 1.00 -13.25 -9.32
N LEU A 52 -0.06 -13.78 -9.94
CA LEU A 52 -0.04 -14.24 -11.33
C LEU A 52 -0.37 -13.14 -12.35
N SER A 53 -0.81 -11.96 -11.89
CA SER A 53 -1.31 -10.89 -12.77
C SER A 53 -0.25 -10.39 -13.74
N ARG A 54 1.03 -10.45 -13.36
CA ARG A 54 2.18 -10.03 -14.19
C ARG A 54 2.55 -11.00 -15.32
N PHE A 55 1.93 -12.17 -15.38
CA PHE A 55 2.22 -13.23 -16.36
C PHE A 55 1.08 -13.47 -17.36
N GLY A 56 0.18 -12.49 -17.52
CA GLY A 56 -0.93 -12.60 -18.47
C GLY A 56 -0.47 -12.94 -19.89
N GLY A 57 -1.13 -13.91 -20.52
CA GLY A 57 -0.81 -14.39 -21.87
C GLY A 57 0.41 -15.32 -21.97
N LYS A 58 1.11 -15.61 -20.86
CA LYS A 58 2.24 -16.55 -20.83
C LYS A 58 1.80 -17.95 -20.46
N ARG A 59 2.56 -18.97 -20.91
CA ARG A 59 2.39 -20.34 -20.45
C ARG A 59 2.92 -20.46 -19.03
N VAL A 60 2.05 -20.67 -18.05
CA VAL A 60 2.40 -20.75 -16.64
C VAL A 60 2.24 -22.19 -16.15
N PHE A 61 3.22 -22.66 -15.37
CA PHE A 61 3.15 -23.92 -14.63
C PHE A 61 3.42 -23.67 -13.14
N LEU A 62 2.56 -24.22 -12.29
CA LEU A 62 2.60 -24.06 -10.84
C LEU A 62 3.06 -25.37 -10.18
N SER A 63 4.01 -25.26 -9.25
CA SER A 63 4.49 -26.37 -8.44
C SER A 63 4.93 -25.89 -7.06
N GLY A 64 5.09 -26.82 -6.12
CA GLY A 64 5.70 -26.52 -4.82
C GLY A 64 7.21 -26.36 -4.92
N THR A 65 7.87 -25.96 -3.83
CA THR A 65 9.35 -25.82 -3.83
C THR A 65 10.07 -27.17 -3.75
N LYS A 66 9.47 -28.19 -3.15
CA LYS A 66 10.09 -29.52 -2.96
C LYS A 66 10.49 -30.21 -4.28
N PRO A 67 9.63 -30.27 -5.32
CA PRO A 67 10.03 -30.84 -6.61
C PRO A 67 11.19 -30.08 -7.27
N ALA A 68 11.22 -28.75 -7.14
CA ALA A 68 12.31 -27.93 -7.68
C ALA A 68 13.66 -28.21 -7.00
N ILE A 69 13.64 -28.56 -5.71
CA ILE A 69 14.85 -28.88 -4.93
C ILE A 69 15.34 -30.31 -5.21
N ASN A 70 14.43 -31.27 -5.27
CA ASN A 70 14.78 -32.70 -5.31
C ASN A 70 14.96 -33.24 -6.74
N ASP A 71 14.15 -32.78 -7.70
CA ASP A 71 14.18 -33.24 -9.08
C ASP A 71 13.78 -32.13 -10.06
N GLY A 72 14.64 -31.11 -10.15
CA GLY A 72 14.40 -29.96 -11.02
C GLY A 72 14.29 -30.34 -12.50
N ARG A 73 14.98 -31.40 -12.97
CA ARG A 73 14.92 -31.82 -14.38
C ARG A 73 13.54 -32.35 -14.75
N ALA A 74 12.99 -33.25 -13.93
CA ALA A 74 11.63 -33.73 -14.13
C ALA A 74 10.61 -32.59 -14.05
N LEU A 75 10.81 -31.65 -13.13
CA LEU A 75 9.92 -30.50 -13.01
C LEU A 75 9.94 -29.58 -14.24
N VAL A 76 11.12 -29.26 -14.77
CA VAL A 76 11.25 -28.43 -15.99
C VAL A 76 10.65 -29.14 -17.20
N ALA A 77 10.87 -30.44 -17.36
CA ALA A 77 10.26 -31.22 -18.43
C ALA A 77 8.73 -31.24 -18.33
N ARG A 78 8.19 -31.44 -17.12
CA ARG A 78 6.74 -31.36 -16.87
C ARG A 78 6.19 -29.98 -17.14
N ALA A 79 6.90 -28.92 -16.74
CA ALA A 79 6.47 -27.55 -17.02
C ALA A 79 6.34 -27.31 -18.53
N LEU A 80 7.33 -27.72 -19.34
CA LEU A 80 7.29 -27.57 -20.79
C LEU A 80 6.09 -28.30 -21.44
N ALA A 81 5.72 -29.47 -20.91
CA ALA A 81 4.60 -30.27 -21.40
C ALA A 81 3.23 -29.74 -20.92
N GLU A 82 3.11 -29.40 -19.64
CA GLU A 82 1.82 -29.17 -18.97
C GLU A 82 1.47 -27.67 -18.77
N ALA A 83 2.39 -26.74 -19.03
CA ALA A 83 2.12 -25.31 -18.84
C ALA A 83 0.96 -24.81 -19.71
N LYS A 84 0.01 -24.14 -19.06
CA LYS A 84 -1.21 -23.63 -19.67
C LYS A 84 -1.12 -22.11 -19.87
N PRO A 85 -1.73 -21.55 -20.93
CA PRO A 85 -1.81 -20.10 -21.08
C PRO A 85 -2.57 -19.48 -19.90
N GLN A 86 -1.94 -18.52 -19.23
CA GLN A 86 -2.54 -17.72 -18.18
C GLN A 86 -3.50 -16.72 -18.84
N GLY A 87 -4.76 -17.11 -19.00
CA GLY A 87 -5.74 -16.29 -19.71
C GLY A 87 -7.10 -16.92 -20.04
N GLU A 88 -7.41 -18.15 -19.62
CA GLU A 88 -8.75 -18.73 -19.76
C GLU A 88 -9.14 -19.52 -18.51
N ALA A 89 -9.75 -18.83 -17.55
CA ALA A 89 -10.53 -19.46 -16.47
C ALA A 89 -11.87 -18.73 -16.34
N GLN A 90 -12.88 -19.43 -16.85
CA GLN A 90 -14.29 -19.49 -16.47
C GLN A 90 -14.74 -18.56 -15.33
N GLY A 91 -15.80 -17.80 -15.64
CA GLY A 91 -16.57 -17.08 -14.64
C GLY A 91 -17.29 -18.02 -13.68
N ASP A 92 -17.26 -17.63 -12.42
CA ASP A 92 -18.45 -17.55 -11.60
C ASP A 92 -18.33 -16.36 -10.63
N ALA A 93 -19.49 -15.84 -10.27
CA ALA A 93 -19.74 -14.46 -9.86
C ALA A 93 -18.97 -13.95 -8.62
N GLN A 94 -18.28 -12.82 -8.80
CA GLN A 94 -18.35 -11.72 -7.84
C GLN A 94 -18.03 -10.39 -8.53
N ALA A 95 -19.09 -9.60 -8.75
CA ALA A 95 -19.00 -8.23 -9.17
C ALA A 95 -18.31 -7.39 -8.08
N THR A 96 -17.02 -7.15 -8.24
CA THR A 96 -16.36 -5.95 -7.71
C THR A 96 -15.44 -5.41 -8.79
N ALA A 97 -15.59 -4.11 -9.06
CA ALA A 97 -14.96 -3.29 -10.09
C ALA A 97 -13.65 -3.85 -10.68
N SER A 98 -13.69 -4.15 -11.98
CA SER A 98 -12.52 -4.40 -12.82
C SER A 98 -11.48 -3.28 -12.65
N PRO A 99 -10.22 -3.56 -12.30
CA PRO A 99 -9.14 -2.65 -12.63
C PRO A 99 -8.88 -2.76 -14.13
N ALA A 100 -9.08 -1.65 -14.84
CA ALA A 100 -8.74 -1.52 -16.25
C ALA A 100 -7.30 -2.02 -16.53
N THR A 101 -7.21 -2.90 -17.51
CA THR A 101 -6.01 -3.36 -18.20
C THR A 101 -5.16 -2.15 -18.61
N GLY A 102 -3.91 -2.10 -18.14
CA GLY A 102 -2.93 -1.05 -18.52
C GLY A 102 -2.45 -0.14 -17.39
N ARG A 103 -2.55 -0.54 -16.11
CA ARG A 103 -1.92 0.23 -15.02
C ARG A 103 -0.39 0.18 -15.20
N LYS A 104 0.18 1.22 -15.82
CA LYS A 104 1.62 1.48 -15.88
C LYS A 104 2.16 1.26 -14.46
N GLN A 105 2.96 0.21 -14.29
CA GLN A 105 3.47 -0.20 -12.99
C GLN A 105 4.20 1.01 -12.42
N LEU A 106 3.66 1.63 -11.35
CA LEU A 106 4.27 2.82 -10.76
C LEU A 106 5.70 2.45 -10.39
N THR A 107 6.69 3.19 -10.88
CA THR A 107 8.11 2.94 -10.60
C THR A 107 8.66 4.02 -9.67
N GLY A 108 9.73 3.68 -8.93
CA GLY A 108 10.47 4.64 -8.10
C GLY A 108 9.78 5.05 -6.78
N PRO A 109 10.22 6.18 -6.17
CA PRO A 109 9.78 6.63 -4.84
C PRO A 109 8.27 6.79 -4.69
N TYR A 110 7.59 7.21 -5.76
CA TYR A 110 6.14 7.38 -5.76
C TYR A 110 5.40 6.06 -5.51
N LYS A 111 5.88 4.95 -6.08
CA LYS A 111 5.32 3.61 -5.82
C LYS A 111 5.38 3.29 -4.33
N HIS A 112 6.54 3.50 -3.71
CA HIS A 112 6.77 3.17 -2.30
C HIS A 112 5.88 4.00 -1.38
N LEU A 113 5.77 5.29 -1.66
CA LEU A 113 4.86 6.20 -0.96
C LEU A 113 3.41 5.74 -1.08
N MET A 114 2.96 5.42 -2.30
CA MET A 114 1.59 4.95 -2.54
C MET A 114 1.30 3.60 -1.90
N THR A 115 2.28 2.70 -1.80
CA THR A 115 2.15 1.45 -1.05
C THR A 115 1.92 1.76 0.43
N GLY A 116 2.77 2.61 1.03
CA GLY A 116 2.60 3.07 2.41
C GLY A 116 1.21 3.62 2.70
N VAL A 117 0.77 4.58 1.87
CA VAL A 117 -0.56 5.19 1.99
C VAL A 117 -1.66 4.13 1.92
N SER A 118 -1.61 3.23 0.92
CA SER A 118 -2.67 2.24 0.71
C SER A 118 -2.81 1.30 1.91
N PHE A 119 -1.70 0.89 2.54
CA PHE A 119 -1.73 0.05 3.73
C PHE A 119 -2.00 0.83 5.03
N MET A 120 -1.81 2.15 5.05
CA MET A 120 -2.20 3.01 6.16
C MET A 120 -3.72 3.23 6.22
N LEU A 121 -4.40 3.33 5.07
CA LEU A 121 -5.83 3.68 4.99
C LEU A 121 -6.76 2.78 5.85
N PRO A 122 -6.61 1.46 5.90
CA PRO A 122 -7.46 0.62 6.76
C PRO A 122 -7.42 1.02 8.24
N PHE A 123 -6.27 1.48 8.74
CA PHE A 123 -6.11 1.96 10.12
C PHE A 123 -6.87 3.27 10.34
N THR A 124 -6.78 4.19 9.37
CA THR A 124 -7.51 5.45 9.41
C THR A 124 -9.03 5.23 9.38
N VAL A 125 -9.50 4.33 8.51
CA VAL A 125 -10.94 4.03 8.37
C VAL A 125 -11.47 3.38 9.64
N ALA A 126 -10.79 2.35 10.15
CA ALA A 126 -11.17 1.70 11.40
C ALA A 126 -11.17 2.70 12.57
N GLY A 127 -10.11 3.52 12.68
CA GLY A 127 -10.00 4.53 13.73
C GLY A 127 -11.09 5.58 13.69
N GLY A 128 -11.30 6.18 12.51
CA GLY A 128 -12.29 7.24 12.31
C GLY A 128 -13.72 6.78 12.54
N LEU A 129 -14.10 5.58 12.05
CA LEU A 129 -15.44 5.05 12.24
C LEU A 129 -15.72 4.72 13.72
N LEU A 130 -14.74 4.16 14.43
CA LEU A 130 -14.89 3.87 15.86
C LEU A 130 -15.00 5.15 16.70
N ILE A 131 -14.24 6.21 16.36
CA ILE A 131 -14.40 7.53 16.99
C ILE A 131 -15.80 8.10 16.70
N ALA A 132 -16.29 7.98 15.47
CA ALA A 132 -17.63 8.46 15.11
C ALA A 132 -18.72 7.73 15.91
N LEU A 133 -18.59 6.40 16.09
CA LEU A 133 -19.50 5.63 16.94
C LEU A 133 -19.37 6.00 18.43
N ALA A 134 -18.15 6.26 18.90
CA ALA A 134 -17.94 6.75 20.26
C ALA A 134 -18.71 8.05 20.50
N PHE A 135 -18.63 9.01 19.58
CA PHE A 135 -19.36 10.28 19.68
C PHE A 135 -20.87 10.13 19.50
N ALA A 136 -21.32 9.20 18.65
CA ALA A 136 -22.74 8.93 18.48
C ALA A 136 -23.38 8.32 19.74
N LEU A 137 -22.65 7.49 20.49
CA LEU A 137 -23.17 6.76 21.66
C LEU A 137 -22.90 7.48 23.00
N GLY A 138 -21.77 8.17 23.13
CA GLY A 138 -21.34 8.82 24.37
C GLY A 138 -21.26 10.35 24.31
N GLY A 139 -21.69 10.95 23.20
CA GLY A 139 -21.59 12.39 22.97
C GLY A 139 -20.17 12.84 22.61
N ILE A 140 -20.03 14.14 22.30
CA ILE A 140 -18.77 14.73 21.81
C ILE A 140 -17.60 14.62 22.81
N TYR A 141 -17.88 14.34 24.08
CA TYR A 141 -16.92 14.20 25.18
C TYR A 141 -16.60 12.73 25.50
N ALA A 142 -16.94 11.77 24.62
CA ALA A 142 -16.61 10.35 24.82
C ALA A 142 -15.10 10.07 24.94
N TYR A 143 -14.25 11.05 24.63
CA TYR A 143 -12.80 10.98 24.80
C TYR A 143 -12.32 11.27 26.24
N ASP A 144 -13.16 11.85 27.07
CA ASP A 144 -12.83 12.22 28.45
C ASP A 144 -12.70 10.98 29.34
N ASP A 145 -11.82 11.08 30.34
CA ASP A 145 -11.58 9.98 31.28
C ASP A 145 -12.83 9.58 32.09
N ALA A 146 -13.81 10.48 32.24
CA ALA A 146 -15.11 10.18 32.84
C ALA A 146 -15.88 9.08 32.09
N HIS A 147 -15.63 8.91 30.79
CA HIS A 147 -16.29 7.91 29.96
C HIS A 147 -15.47 6.63 29.81
N ARG A 148 -14.33 6.49 30.48
CA ARG A 148 -13.37 5.40 30.29
C ARG A 148 -13.98 4.00 30.43
N ASP A 149 -14.89 3.81 31.39
CA ASP A 149 -15.53 2.52 31.67
C ASP A 149 -16.82 2.30 30.87
N THR A 150 -17.15 3.22 29.95
CA THR A 150 -18.31 3.12 29.07
C THR A 150 -17.94 2.51 27.72
N LEU A 151 -18.94 1.99 27.00
CA LEU A 151 -18.77 1.54 25.62
C LEU A 151 -18.22 2.65 24.72
N ALA A 152 -18.67 3.89 24.91
CA ALA A 152 -18.21 5.02 24.11
C ALA A 152 -16.72 5.33 24.35
N GLY A 153 -16.28 5.32 25.61
CA GLY A 153 -14.86 5.49 25.94
C GLY A 153 -14.00 4.34 25.42
N ALA A 154 -14.50 3.09 25.47
CA ALA A 154 -13.82 1.95 24.88
C ALA A 154 -13.67 2.09 23.35
N LEU A 155 -14.73 2.51 22.65
CA LEU A 155 -14.69 2.78 21.22
C LEU A 155 -13.69 3.90 20.87
N PHE A 156 -13.65 4.97 21.66
CA PHE A 156 -12.67 6.05 21.47
C PHE A 156 -11.23 5.57 21.73
N GLN A 157 -11.02 4.75 22.76
CA GLN A 157 -9.71 4.16 23.08
C GLN A 157 -9.20 3.29 21.91
N ILE A 158 -10.06 2.45 21.34
CA ILE A 158 -9.71 1.61 20.19
C ILE A 158 -9.46 2.48 18.95
N GLY A 159 -10.36 3.43 18.67
CA GLY A 159 -10.31 4.24 17.46
C GLY A 159 -9.18 5.26 17.47
N GLY A 160 -9.15 6.13 18.48
CA GLY A 160 -8.21 7.24 18.58
C GLY A 160 -6.85 6.86 19.13
N LYS A 161 -6.82 6.17 20.28
CA LYS A 161 -5.55 5.89 20.99
C LYS A 161 -4.81 4.67 20.45
N ALA A 162 -5.50 3.72 19.80
CA ALA A 162 -4.86 2.57 19.16
C ALA A 162 -4.80 2.69 17.63
N ALA A 163 -5.94 2.70 16.92
CA ALA A 163 -5.94 2.63 15.46
C ALA A 163 -5.32 3.87 14.79
N LEU A 164 -5.74 5.09 15.17
CA LEU A 164 -5.14 6.31 14.61
C LEU A 164 -3.68 6.50 15.03
N ALA A 165 -3.28 6.02 16.22
CA ALA A 165 -1.89 6.07 16.66
C ALA A 165 -0.97 5.21 15.77
N LEU A 166 -1.49 4.12 15.20
CA LEU A 166 -0.77 3.25 14.27
C LEU A 166 -0.71 3.78 12.84
N MET A 167 -1.38 4.89 12.51
CA MET A 167 -1.42 5.43 11.16
C MET A 167 -0.02 5.78 10.62
N VAL A 168 0.76 6.58 11.35
CA VAL A 168 2.12 6.98 10.95
C VAL A 168 3.11 5.79 10.98
N PRO A 169 3.10 4.91 12.00
CA PRO A 169 3.86 3.66 11.98
C PRO A 169 3.53 2.76 10.79
N ALA A 170 2.24 2.57 10.46
CA ALA A 170 1.83 1.76 9.32
C ALA A 170 2.34 2.37 8.01
N LEU A 171 2.15 3.68 7.80
CA LEU A 171 2.69 4.40 6.64
C LEU A 171 4.19 4.13 6.47
N ALA A 172 4.99 4.37 7.52
CA ALA A 172 6.43 4.20 7.49
C ALA A 172 6.85 2.74 7.26
N GLY A 173 6.21 1.81 7.99
CA GLY A 173 6.44 0.37 7.88
C GLY A 173 6.17 -0.17 6.49
N TYR A 174 5.08 0.25 5.84
CA TYR A 174 4.71 -0.22 4.51
C TYR A 174 5.47 0.48 3.37
N ILE A 175 5.97 1.71 3.58
CA ILE A 175 6.99 2.31 2.69
C ILE A 175 8.26 1.45 2.76
N ALA A 176 8.75 1.17 3.97
CA ALA A 176 9.96 0.36 4.17
C ALA A 176 9.80 -1.06 3.60
N TYR A 177 8.64 -1.68 3.82
CA TYR A 177 8.26 -2.97 3.23
C TYR A 177 8.35 -2.95 1.70
N SER A 178 7.83 -1.90 1.06
CA SER A 178 7.85 -1.82 -0.40
C SER A 178 9.26 -1.69 -1.00
N ILE A 179 10.26 -1.36 -0.18
CA ILE A 179 11.67 -1.20 -0.57
C ILE A 179 12.50 -2.43 -0.20
N ALA A 180 12.29 -2.98 1.00
CA ALA A 180 13.14 -4.01 1.62
C ALA A 180 12.39 -5.27 2.05
N ASP A 181 11.15 -5.43 1.61
CA ASP A 181 10.24 -6.53 1.97
C ASP A 181 10.03 -6.64 3.50
N ARG A 182 9.67 -7.84 3.97
CA ARG A 182 9.31 -8.12 5.38
C ARG A 182 10.33 -7.60 6.40
N PRO A 183 11.66 -7.73 6.19
CA PRO A 183 12.65 -7.19 7.13
C PRO A 183 12.56 -5.67 7.37
N GLY A 184 12.01 -4.91 6.41
CA GLY A 184 11.85 -3.46 6.50
C GLY A 184 10.71 -3.01 7.42
N ILE A 185 9.73 -3.89 7.71
CA ILE A 185 8.49 -3.53 8.42
C ILE A 185 8.79 -2.98 9.82
N ALA A 186 9.52 -3.74 10.63
CA ALA A 186 9.79 -3.35 12.02
C ALA A 186 10.63 -2.06 12.12
N PRO A 187 11.75 -1.91 11.40
CA PRO A 187 12.49 -0.64 11.32
C PRO A 187 11.61 0.55 10.91
N GLY A 188 10.76 0.37 9.89
CA GLY A 188 9.87 1.42 9.42
C GLY A 188 8.81 1.79 10.45
N MET A 189 8.14 0.82 11.07
CA MET A 189 7.12 1.08 12.10
C MET A 189 7.72 1.76 13.34
N ILE A 190 8.89 1.31 13.81
CA ILE A 190 9.60 1.93 14.93
C ILE A 190 9.99 3.37 14.56
N GLY A 191 10.54 3.58 13.37
CA GLY A 191 10.85 4.93 12.87
C GLY A 191 9.61 5.82 12.80
N GLY A 192 8.48 5.30 12.32
CA GLY A 192 7.21 6.02 12.31
C GLY A 192 6.70 6.37 13.71
N MET A 193 6.85 5.47 14.68
CA MET A 193 6.54 5.76 16.09
C MET A 193 7.45 6.85 16.66
N ILE A 194 8.74 6.85 16.33
CA ILE A 194 9.67 7.90 16.74
C ILE A 194 9.29 9.23 16.09
N ALA A 195 8.94 9.23 14.80
CA ALA A 195 8.48 10.44 14.10
C ALA A 195 7.25 11.07 14.77
N SER A 196 6.27 10.25 15.19
CA SER A 196 5.12 10.73 15.95
C SER A 196 5.53 11.33 17.30
N GLN A 197 6.45 10.68 18.02
CA GLN A 197 6.93 11.16 19.33
C GLN A 197 7.72 12.48 19.23
N LEU A 198 8.49 12.66 18.15
CA LEU A 198 9.25 13.88 17.86
C LEU A 198 8.39 15.01 17.27
N GLN A 199 7.06 14.84 17.21
CA GLN A 199 6.14 15.80 16.57
C GLN A 199 6.45 16.06 15.08
N ALA A 200 7.13 15.12 14.42
CA ALA A 200 7.38 15.16 12.98
C ALA A 200 6.19 14.61 12.16
N GLY A 201 5.23 13.97 12.83
CA GLY A 201 3.94 13.54 12.27
C GLY A 201 4.07 12.70 11.00
N PHE A 202 3.11 12.87 10.07
CA PHE A 202 3.10 12.07 8.83
C PHE A 202 4.35 12.32 7.96
N LEU A 203 4.87 13.55 7.95
CA LEU A 203 6.04 13.93 7.15
C LEU A 203 7.28 13.18 7.64
N GLY A 204 7.45 13.14 8.96
CA GLY A 204 8.45 12.32 9.63
C GLY A 204 8.24 10.82 9.36
N GLY A 205 7.00 10.34 9.32
CA GLY A 205 6.69 8.95 8.95
C GLY A 205 7.12 8.58 7.53
N ILE A 206 6.92 9.47 6.56
CA ILE A 206 7.40 9.27 5.19
C ILE A 206 8.93 9.16 5.17
N VAL A 207 9.62 10.12 5.81
CA VAL A 207 11.08 10.12 5.92
C VAL A 207 11.57 8.85 6.61
N ALA A 208 10.96 8.48 7.74
CA ALA A 208 11.25 7.27 8.48
C ALA A 208 11.14 6.01 7.62
N GLY A 209 10.07 5.89 6.83
CA GLY A 209 9.84 4.75 5.96
C GLY A 209 10.90 4.61 4.86
N PHE A 210 11.30 5.72 4.23
CA PHE A 210 12.36 5.69 3.22
C PHE A 210 13.73 5.41 3.84
N VAL A 211 14.07 6.05 4.96
CA VAL A 211 15.32 5.80 5.68
C VAL A 211 15.40 4.33 6.11
N ALA A 212 14.35 3.79 6.71
CA ALA A 212 14.27 2.39 7.11
C ALA A 212 14.40 1.44 5.92
N GLY A 213 13.61 1.65 4.86
CA GLY A 213 13.63 0.81 3.67
C GLY A 213 15.01 0.75 3.03
N TYR A 214 15.62 1.91 2.77
CA TYR A 214 16.94 1.94 2.14
C TYR A 214 18.06 1.45 3.06
N SER A 215 17.99 1.74 4.36
CA SER A 215 18.97 1.23 5.34
C SER A 215 18.94 -0.29 5.40
N VAL A 216 17.74 -0.89 5.48
CA VAL A 216 17.58 -2.35 5.52
C VAL A 216 17.99 -2.98 4.19
N ALA A 217 17.62 -2.38 3.06
CA ALA A 217 18.06 -2.86 1.74
C ALA A 217 19.59 -2.81 1.59
N TRP A 218 20.24 -1.77 2.10
CA TRP A 218 21.70 -1.65 2.11
C TRP A 218 22.35 -2.71 3.02
N LEU A 219 21.87 -2.85 4.26
CA LEU A 219 22.34 -3.89 5.19
C LEU A 219 22.19 -5.30 4.58
N ASN A 220 21.08 -5.56 3.88
CA ASN A 220 20.84 -6.83 3.23
C ASN A 220 21.87 -7.12 2.12
N ARG A 221 22.36 -6.10 1.41
CA ARG A 221 23.41 -6.28 0.38
C ARG A 221 24.79 -6.46 0.99
N VAL A 222 25.11 -5.71 2.05
CA VAL A 222 26.46 -5.68 2.65
C VAL A 222 26.71 -6.88 3.56
N LEU A 223 25.73 -7.27 4.37
CA LEU A 223 25.90 -8.36 5.34
C LEU A 223 25.73 -9.72 4.67
N LYS A 224 26.84 -10.33 4.24
CA LYS A 224 26.86 -11.71 3.75
C LYS A 224 27.17 -12.66 4.90
N LEU A 225 26.24 -13.55 5.21
CA LEU A 225 26.38 -14.52 6.29
C LEU A 225 26.62 -15.93 5.73
N PRO A 226 27.32 -16.80 6.47
CA PRO A 226 27.45 -18.20 6.09
C PRO A 226 26.08 -18.91 6.13
N ARG A 227 25.92 -19.98 5.34
CA ARG A 227 24.66 -20.72 5.15
C ARG A 227 23.93 -21.09 6.46
N THR A 228 24.67 -21.37 7.53
CA THR A 228 24.13 -21.72 8.84
C THR A 228 23.42 -20.56 9.55
N LEU A 229 23.73 -19.31 9.20
CA LEU A 229 23.20 -18.09 9.82
C LEU A 229 22.28 -17.29 8.89
N GLU A 230 22.05 -17.73 7.66
CA GLU A 230 21.20 -17.01 6.70
C GLU A 230 19.78 -16.77 7.20
N GLY A 231 19.22 -17.73 7.95
CA GLY A 231 17.89 -17.60 8.55
C GLY A 231 17.81 -16.51 9.64
N LEU A 232 18.92 -16.24 10.34
CA LEU A 232 18.98 -15.21 11.40
C LEU A 232 18.93 -13.79 10.82
N LYS A 233 19.40 -13.64 9.58
CA LYS A 233 19.55 -12.35 8.92
C LYS A 233 18.24 -11.55 8.80
N PRO A 234 17.16 -12.07 8.19
CA PRO A 234 15.90 -11.32 8.07
C PRO A 234 15.09 -11.27 9.36
N VAL A 235 15.30 -12.19 10.29
CA VAL A 235 14.50 -12.30 11.52
C VAL A 235 15.03 -11.41 12.64
N LEU A 236 16.36 -11.31 12.79
CA LEU A 236 16.98 -10.60 13.90
C LEU A 236 17.87 -9.46 13.43
N ILE A 237 18.83 -9.74 12.55
CA ILE A 237 19.92 -8.81 12.27
C ILE A 237 19.42 -7.58 11.51
N LEU A 238 18.66 -7.78 10.43
CA LEU A 238 18.11 -6.69 9.63
C LEU A 238 17.09 -5.85 10.41
N PRO A 239 16.12 -6.43 11.14
CA PRO A 239 15.21 -5.65 11.96
C PRO A 239 15.90 -4.84 13.05
N VAL A 240 16.86 -5.42 13.78
CA VAL A 240 17.54 -4.73 14.89
C VAL A 240 18.44 -3.61 14.38
N LEU A 241 19.33 -3.91 13.42
CA LEU A 241 20.24 -2.89 12.88
C LEU A 241 19.49 -1.83 12.07
N GLY A 242 18.47 -2.24 11.30
CA GLY A 242 17.62 -1.30 10.57
C GLY A 242 16.89 -0.35 11.51
N ALA A 243 16.31 -0.84 12.60
CA ALA A 243 15.64 -0.01 13.59
C ALA A 243 16.62 0.92 14.32
N LEU A 244 17.82 0.43 14.64
CA LEU A 244 18.87 1.25 15.25
C LEU A 244 19.28 2.40 14.32
N ILE A 245 19.62 2.11 13.07
CA ILE A 245 20.02 3.14 12.09
C ILE A 245 18.89 4.14 11.87
N THR A 246 17.66 3.67 11.65
CA THR A 246 16.50 4.53 11.43
C THR A 246 16.21 5.41 12.63
N GLY A 247 16.22 4.83 13.83
CA GLY A 247 15.96 5.54 15.08
C GLY A 247 17.01 6.62 15.34
N LEU A 248 18.30 6.28 15.22
CA LEU A 248 19.39 7.26 15.38
C LEU A 248 19.33 8.36 14.33
N ALA A 249 19.04 8.01 13.06
CA ALA A 249 18.91 8.99 11.99
C ALA A 249 17.77 9.98 12.26
N LEU A 250 16.61 9.52 12.76
CA LEU A 250 15.52 10.41 13.12
C LEU A 250 15.82 11.22 14.37
N ILE A 251 16.33 10.60 15.43
CA ILE A 251 16.55 11.30 16.71
C ILE A 251 17.60 12.41 16.56
N TYR A 252 18.70 12.15 15.85
CA TYR A 252 19.83 13.06 15.82
C TYR A 252 19.91 13.95 14.58
N VAL A 253 19.33 13.53 13.45
CA VAL A 253 19.57 14.21 12.16
C VAL A 253 18.27 14.74 11.55
N ALA A 254 17.30 13.85 11.30
CA ALA A 254 16.15 14.20 10.46
C ALA A 254 14.93 14.70 11.27
N GLY A 255 14.71 14.22 12.49
CA GLY A 255 13.48 14.46 13.25
C GLY A 255 13.24 15.93 13.57
N GLY A 256 14.26 16.64 14.07
CA GLY A 256 14.17 18.08 14.36
C GLY A 256 13.81 18.93 13.14
N PRO A 257 14.58 18.86 12.03
CA PRO A 257 14.26 19.60 10.80
C PRO A 257 12.89 19.26 10.22
N VAL A 258 12.49 17.99 10.24
CA VAL A 258 11.19 17.57 9.69
C VAL A 258 10.03 18.01 10.58
N ALA A 259 10.21 18.00 11.91
CA ALA A 259 9.23 18.56 12.84
C ALA A 259 9.08 20.08 12.65
N ALA A 260 10.17 20.81 12.44
CA ALA A 260 10.11 22.24 12.12
C ALA A 260 9.37 22.51 10.80
N ALA A 261 9.63 21.70 9.77
CA ALA A 261 8.92 21.78 8.50
C ALA A 261 7.41 21.48 8.65
N LEU A 262 7.05 20.47 9.44
CA LEU A 262 5.65 20.16 9.73
C LEU A 262 4.98 21.28 10.52
N ALA A 263 5.64 21.83 11.54
CA ALA A 263 5.12 22.94 12.32
C ALA A 263 4.85 24.18 11.46
N TRP A 264 5.80 24.52 10.57
CA TRP A 264 5.60 25.59 9.59
C TRP A 264 4.41 25.32 8.67
N LEU A 265 4.29 24.10 8.14
CA LEU A 265 3.16 23.71 7.28
C LEU A 265 1.83 23.79 8.04
N THR A 266 1.79 23.31 9.27
CA THR A 266 0.60 23.36 10.13
C THR A 266 0.19 24.79 10.41
N GLU A 267 1.14 25.67 10.74
CA GLU A 267 0.86 27.08 10.98
C GLU A 267 0.39 27.79 9.70
N PHE A 268 1.05 27.53 8.57
CA PHE A 268 0.63 28.02 7.27
C PHE A 268 -0.82 27.62 6.97
N LEU A 269 -1.17 26.35 7.11
CA LEU A 269 -2.52 25.84 6.85
C LEU A 269 -3.57 26.37 7.84
N ARG A 270 -3.20 26.59 9.11
CA ARG A 270 -4.08 27.20 10.12
C ARG A 270 -4.29 28.69 9.85
N GLY A 271 -3.27 29.38 9.33
CA GLY A 271 -3.34 30.77 8.90
C GLY A 271 -4.25 30.99 7.68
N LEU A 272 -4.52 29.95 6.88
CA LEU A 272 -5.46 30.00 5.76
C LEU A 272 -6.95 30.00 6.20
N GLN A 273 -7.27 30.21 7.48
CA GLN A 273 -8.66 30.36 7.93
C GLN A 273 -9.35 31.60 7.32
N GLY A 274 -10.66 31.53 7.06
CA GLY A 274 -11.43 32.63 6.46
C GLY A 274 -11.48 32.59 4.93
N SER A 275 -11.24 33.71 4.25
CA SER A 275 -11.33 33.83 2.79
C SER A 275 -10.31 32.96 2.04
N ALA A 276 -9.14 32.72 2.64
CA ALA A 276 -8.09 31.87 2.09
C ALA A 276 -8.44 30.35 2.15
N ALA A 277 -9.40 29.95 2.98
CA ALA A 277 -9.86 28.56 3.06
C ALA A 277 -10.56 28.12 1.77
N ILE A 278 -11.12 29.09 1.02
CA ILE A 278 -11.73 28.86 -0.30
C ILE A 278 -10.67 28.37 -1.28
N LEU A 279 -9.48 28.99 -1.28
CA LEU A 279 -8.36 28.59 -2.13
C LEU A 279 -7.89 27.17 -1.81
N LEU A 280 -7.70 26.86 -0.53
CA LEU A 280 -7.32 25.51 -0.09
C LEU A 280 -8.38 24.47 -0.51
N GLY A 281 -9.66 24.80 -0.32
CA GLY A 281 -10.79 23.96 -0.73
C GLY A 281 -10.84 23.74 -2.25
N LEU A 282 -10.60 24.78 -3.05
CA LEU A 282 -10.55 24.68 -4.51
C LEU A 282 -9.39 23.81 -5.00
N VAL A 283 -8.21 23.95 -4.41
CA VAL A 283 -7.04 23.14 -4.78
C VAL A 283 -7.28 21.67 -4.44
N ILE A 284 -7.63 21.37 -3.19
CA ILE A 284 -7.88 19.99 -2.75
C ILE A 284 -9.07 19.40 -3.50
N GLY A 285 -10.15 20.17 -3.66
CA GLY A 285 -11.34 19.70 -4.35
C GLY A 285 -11.10 19.45 -5.84
N GLY A 286 -10.32 20.32 -6.49
CA GLY A 286 -9.87 20.13 -7.86
C GLY A 286 -9.06 18.84 -8.01
N MET A 287 -8.10 18.60 -7.11
CA MET A 287 -7.32 17.35 -7.13
C MET A 287 -8.19 16.11 -6.88
N MET A 288 -9.18 16.18 -5.99
CA MET A 288 -10.09 15.07 -5.72
C MET A 288 -10.99 14.75 -6.92
N ALA A 289 -11.46 15.76 -7.66
CA ALA A 289 -12.34 15.57 -8.81
C ALA A 289 -11.58 15.22 -10.10
N PHE A 290 -10.28 15.56 -10.19
CA PHE A 290 -9.50 15.54 -11.44
C PHE A 290 -9.49 14.17 -12.16
N ASP A 291 -9.18 13.09 -11.43
CA ASP A 291 -9.00 11.76 -12.01
C ASP A 291 -9.88 10.69 -11.37
N MET A 292 -10.95 11.08 -10.66
CA MET A 292 -12.00 10.20 -10.12
C MET A 292 -11.46 8.94 -9.41
N GLY A 293 -10.44 9.10 -8.56
CA GLY A 293 -9.81 8.00 -7.80
C GLY A 293 -8.47 7.51 -8.38
N GLY A 294 -7.93 8.24 -9.37
CA GLY A 294 -6.58 8.03 -9.89
C GLY A 294 -5.46 8.56 -8.97
N PRO A 295 -4.22 8.66 -9.49
CA PRO A 295 -3.05 9.10 -8.73
C PRO A 295 -3.18 10.47 -8.03
N VAL A 296 -3.81 11.46 -8.69
CA VAL A 296 -3.96 12.82 -8.18
C VAL A 296 -4.93 12.84 -7.00
N ASN A 297 -6.08 12.18 -7.14
CA ASN A 297 -7.04 12.01 -6.04
C ASN A 297 -6.38 11.30 -4.84
N LYS A 298 -5.64 10.21 -5.08
CA LYS A 298 -4.93 9.50 -4.00
C LYS A 298 -3.88 10.36 -3.31
N ALA A 299 -3.16 11.20 -4.04
CA ALA A 299 -2.19 12.11 -3.45
C ALA A 299 -2.86 13.15 -2.55
N ALA A 300 -3.96 13.78 -3.01
CA ALA A 300 -4.74 14.72 -2.20
C ALA A 300 -5.34 14.07 -0.94
N TYR A 301 -5.87 12.85 -1.09
CA TYR A 301 -6.40 12.08 0.03
C TYR A 301 -5.32 11.70 1.04
N ALA A 302 -4.15 11.24 0.55
CA ALA A 302 -3.01 10.87 1.38
C ALA A 302 -2.50 12.06 2.20
N PHE A 303 -2.33 13.21 1.54
CA PHE A 303 -1.94 14.46 2.18
C PHE A 303 -2.95 14.85 3.27
N SER A 304 -4.23 14.87 2.93
CA SER A 304 -5.31 15.24 3.85
C SER A 304 -5.42 14.27 5.04
N THR A 305 -5.22 12.98 4.80
CA THR A 305 -5.20 11.94 5.84
C THR A 305 -3.99 12.07 6.76
N GLY A 306 -2.80 12.30 6.19
CA GLY A 306 -1.58 12.48 6.97
C GLY A 306 -1.70 13.61 7.98
N LEU A 307 -2.38 14.69 7.60
CA LEU A 307 -2.61 15.85 8.46
C LEU A 307 -3.55 15.59 9.65
N LEU A 308 -4.31 14.49 9.65
CA LEU A 308 -5.12 14.09 10.81
C LEU A 308 -4.27 13.79 12.04
N ALA A 309 -3.12 13.13 11.86
CA ALA A 309 -2.19 12.86 12.97
C ALA A 309 -1.58 14.15 13.55
N SER A 310 -1.61 15.24 12.80
CA SER A 310 -1.14 16.56 13.22
C SER A 310 -2.27 17.48 13.67
N GLN A 311 -3.48 16.93 13.85
CA GLN A 311 -4.68 17.65 14.26
C GLN A 311 -5.03 18.83 13.33
N VAL A 312 -4.77 18.67 12.03
CA VAL A 312 -5.16 19.62 10.98
C VAL A 312 -6.27 18.98 10.15
N TYR A 313 -7.52 19.30 10.51
CA TYR A 313 -8.70 18.63 9.95
C TYR A 313 -9.26 19.28 8.68
N SER A 314 -8.97 20.56 8.43
CA SER A 314 -9.58 21.30 7.30
C SER A 314 -9.31 20.69 5.92
N PRO A 315 -8.09 20.19 5.59
CA PRO A 315 -7.85 19.53 4.31
C PRO A 315 -8.69 18.26 4.13
N MET A 316 -8.87 17.48 5.20
CA MET A 316 -9.69 16.27 5.16
C MET A 316 -11.16 16.59 4.91
N VAL A 317 -11.70 17.62 5.54
CA VAL A 317 -13.07 18.07 5.30
C VAL A 317 -13.26 18.47 3.83
N ALA A 318 -12.34 19.27 3.28
CA ALA A 318 -12.38 19.66 1.87
C ALA A 318 -12.32 18.45 0.94
N ALA A 319 -11.43 17.49 1.22
CA ALA A 319 -11.28 16.27 0.43
C ALA A 319 -12.56 15.41 0.44
N MET A 320 -13.22 15.29 1.59
CA MET A 320 -14.47 14.52 1.72
C MET A 320 -15.61 15.16 0.94
N VAL A 321 -15.87 16.45 1.16
CA VAL A 321 -16.97 17.17 0.49
C VAL A 321 -16.77 17.14 -1.04
N ALA A 322 -15.55 17.42 -1.50
CA ALA A 322 -15.25 17.38 -2.93
C ALA A 322 -15.29 15.95 -3.50
N GLY A 323 -14.77 14.96 -2.77
CA GLY A 323 -14.74 13.57 -3.22
C GLY A 323 -16.12 12.95 -3.41
N MET A 324 -17.13 13.41 -2.66
CA MET A 324 -18.53 13.00 -2.84
C MET A 324 -19.21 13.67 -4.05
N THR A 325 -18.65 14.76 -4.58
CA THR A 325 -19.30 15.55 -5.63
C THR A 325 -19.41 14.79 -6.97
N PRO A 326 -18.37 14.13 -7.51
CA PRO A 326 -18.47 13.37 -8.76
C PRO A 326 -19.50 12.22 -8.75
N PRO A 327 -19.53 11.30 -7.75
CA PRO A 327 -20.51 10.22 -7.75
C PRO A 327 -21.95 10.73 -7.57
N LEU A 328 -22.17 11.78 -6.76
CA LEU A 328 -23.49 12.41 -6.64
C LEU A 328 -23.93 13.08 -7.95
N GLY A 329 -23.01 13.78 -8.63
CA GLY A 329 -23.28 14.39 -9.93
C GLY A 329 -23.65 13.36 -11.00
N LEU A 330 -22.93 12.24 -11.04
CA LEU A 330 -23.25 11.11 -11.93
C LEU A 330 -24.61 10.49 -11.60
N ALA A 331 -24.93 10.29 -10.32
CA ALA A 331 -26.21 9.74 -9.90
C ALA A 331 -27.39 10.63 -10.31
N LEU A 332 -27.27 11.95 -10.11
CA LEU A 332 -28.29 12.93 -10.51
C LEU A 332 -28.44 13.02 -12.04
N ALA A 333 -27.32 13.01 -12.78
CA ALA A 333 -27.34 13.04 -14.24
C ALA A 333 -27.93 11.74 -14.82
N ALA A 334 -27.57 10.58 -14.27
CA ALA A 334 -28.13 9.30 -14.70
C ALA A 334 -29.64 9.21 -14.40
N GLY A 335 -30.07 9.68 -13.22
CA GLY A 335 -31.49 9.72 -12.84
C GLY A 335 -32.34 10.51 -13.84
N THR A 336 -31.91 11.72 -14.20
CA THR A 336 -32.64 12.56 -15.16
C THR A 336 -32.68 11.96 -16.57
N VAL A 337 -31.60 11.33 -17.03
CA VAL A 337 -31.55 10.64 -18.33
C VAL A 337 -32.45 9.40 -18.34
N VAL A 338 -32.43 8.57 -17.30
CA VAL A 338 -33.30 7.38 -17.19
C VAL A 338 -34.77 7.78 -17.18
N THR A 339 -35.15 8.82 -16.42
CA THR A 339 -36.52 9.34 -16.40
C THR A 339 -36.93 9.91 -17.77
N ALA A 340 -36.05 10.65 -18.45
CA ALA A 340 -36.32 11.19 -19.78
C ALA A 340 -36.48 10.09 -20.85
N VAL A 341 -35.65 9.03 -20.79
CA VAL A 341 -35.73 7.87 -21.67
C VAL A 341 -37.01 7.07 -21.39
N ALA A 342 -37.35 6.81 -20.12
CA ALA A 342 -38.57 6.13 -19.74
C ALA A 342 -39.83 6.88 -20.21
N LEU A 343 -39.87 8.21 -20.05
CA LEU A 343 -40.94 9.06 -20.58
C LEU A 343 -41.01 9.02 -22.12
N ARG A 344 -39.87 8.95 -22.81
CA ARG A 344 -39.83 8.78 -24.28
C ARG A 344 -40.34 7.41 -24.72
N LEU A 345 -40.02 6.35 -23.99
CA LEU A 345 -40.48 4.99 -24.27
C LEU A 345 -41.98 4.83 -24.01
N LEU A 346 -42.50 5.43 -22.93
CA LEU A 346 -43.94 5.47 -22.63
C LEU A 346 -44.76 6.28 -23.65
N LYS A 347 -44.13 7.28 -24.30
CA LYS A 347 -44.76 8.09 -25.35
C LYS A 347 -44.62 7.51 -26.76
N ARG A 348 -43.94 6.36 -26.94
CA ARG A 348 -43.93 5.70 -28.26
C ARG A 348 -45.32 5.09 -28.48
N PRO A 349 -46.05 5.48 -29.55
CA PRO A 349 -47.29 4.80 -29.91
C PRO A 349 -46.95 3.33 -30.17
N ALA A 350 -47.78 2.42 -29.65
CA ALA A 350 -47.70 1.01 -29.99
C ALA A 350 -47.90 0.91 -31.51
N LEU A 351 -46.82 0.63 -32.24
CA LEU A 351 -46.90 0.31 -33.66
C LEU A 351 -47.57 -1.07 -33.74
N ALA A 352 -48.88 -1.04 -33.98
CA ALA A 352 -49.67 -2.15 -34.51
C ALA A 352 -49.68 -2.08 -36.04
#